data_AF-A0A2W5MZ79-F1
#
_entry.id   AF-A0A2W5MZ79-F1
#
_cell.length_a   1.000
_cell.length_b   1.000
_cell.length_c   1.000
_cell.angle_alpha   90.00
_cell.angle_beta   90.00
_cell.angle_gamma   90.00
#
_symmetry.space_group_name_H-M   'P 1'
#
loop_
_entity.id
_entity.type
_entity.pdbx_description
1 polymer ?
#
loop_
_entity_poly.entity_id
_entity_poly.type
_entity_poly.pdbx_seq_one_letter_code
_entity_poly.pdbx_strand_id
1 'polypeptide(L)'
;MTDKETSGLGGTFGSKTKGSQIGYGHPYADSILDSAMAVISTVPTGQLLIKACRKGGIPIHIIKGTGIAGFSPQARVVYLQVPGKKETADPVDILMLVKAMREADQELIGLTTPDPLKDLMRYATVMHTKNLDAIIYTCKVVKELTKTSEYPELLDGLTKLGYGKVYSAYLKDASEEELFDAYAEA
;
A
#
# COMPACT_ATOMS: atom_id res chain seq x y z
N MET A 1 -15.15 36.17 -33.85
CA MET A 1 -15.83 34.91 -34.23
C MET A 1 -14.72 33.95 -34.58
N THR A 2 -14.41 32.88 -33.85
CA THR A 2 -15.16 32.14 -32.83
C THR A 2 -14.18 31.15 -32.18
N ASP A 3 -14.25 31.04 -30.85
CA ASP A 3 -14.13 29.84 -29.98
C ASP A 3 -13.25 28.64 -30.39
N LYS A 4 -12.25 28.24 -29.56
CA LYS A 4 -12.29 27.16 -28.52
C LYS A 4 -12.49 25.76 -29.15
N GLU A 5 -11.76 24.68 -28.83
CA GLU A 5 -11.49 24.12 -27.51
C GLU A 5 -10.22 23.23 -27.50
N THR A 6 -9.50 23.25 -26.39
CA THR A 6 -8.48 22.28 -25.97
C THR A 6 -9.16 20.98 -25.54
N SER A 7 -9.05 19.90 -26.31
CA SER A 7 -9.50 18.56 -25.88
C SER A 7 -8.42 17.87 -25.06
N GLY A 8 -8.69 17.71 -23.77
CA GLY A 8 -7.83 16.98 -22.83
C GLY A 8 -7.69 15.50 -23.18
N LEU A 9 -6.50 14.96 -22.92
CA LEU A 9 -6.21 13.52 -22.90
C LEU A 9 -6.80 12.90 -21.63
N GLY A 10 -8.13 12.83 -21.56
CA GLY A 10 -8.88 12.00 -20.62
C GLY A 10 -9.21 10.67 -21.29
N GLY A 11 -8.22 9.78 -21.40
CA GLY A 11 -8.41 8.46 -21.98
C GLY A 11 -9.32 7.59 -21.11
N THR A 12 -10.61 7.60 -21.41
CA THR A 12 -11.62 6.71 -20.85
C THR A 12 -11.27 5.26 -21.18
N PHE A 13 -10.82 4.49 -20.18
CA PHE A 13 -10.77 3.03 -20.25
C PHE A 13 -12.21 2.50 -20.36
N GLY A 14 -12.71 2.36 -21.59
CA GLY A 14 -14.09 1.93 -21.81
C GLY A 14 -14.53 1.80 -23.28
N SER A 15 -13.60 1.60 -24.21
CA SER A 15 -13.95 1.38 -25.62
C SER A 15 -14.33 -0.08 -25.87
N LYS A 16 -15.62 -0.36 -25.70
CA LYS A 16 -16.45 -1.38 -26.39
C LYS A 16 -15.78 -2.67 -26.87
N THR A 17 -15.82 -3.70 -26.02
CA THR A 17 -15.92 -5.11 -26.45
C THR A 17 -17.17 -5.73 -25.81
N LYS A 18 -18.04 -6.34 -26.62
CA LYS A 18 -19.18 -7.15 -26.17
C LYS A 18 -18.68 -8.48 -25.59
N GLY A 19 -18.06 -8.40 -24.42
CA GLY A 19 -17.98 -9.44 -23.42
C GLY A 19 -18.46 -8.81 -22.13
N SER A 20 -18.93 -9.58 -21.15
CA SER A 20 -19.19 -9.08 -19.81
C SER A 20 -17.91 -8.45 -19.24
N GLN A 21 -17.69 -7.16 -19.49
CA GLN A 21 -16.63 -6.39 -18.85
C GLN A 21 -17.02 -6.32 -17.39
N ILE A 22 -16.43 -7.20 -16.58
CA ILE A 22 -16.48 -7.04 -15.14
C ILE A 22 -15.80 -5.71 -14.85
N GLY A 23 -16.58 -4.70 -14.48
CA GLY A 23 -16.06 -3.41 -14.07
C GLY A 23 -15.30 -3.58 -12.75
N TYR A 24 -13.98 -3.76 -12.83
CA TYR A 24 -13.11 -3.87 -11.66
C TYR A 24 -12.87 -2.52 -10.96
N GLY A 25 -13.23 -1.40 -11.62
CA GLY A 25 -13.16 -0.06 -11.03
C GLY A 25 -14.04 0.04 -9.79
N HIS A 26 -13.47 0.57 -8.71
CA HIS A 26 -14.22 0.85 -7.49
C HIS A 26 -15.05 2.13 -7.67
N PRO A 27 -16.37 2.14 -7.37
CA PRO A 27 -17.22 3.32 -7.60
C PRO A 27 -16.79 4.56 -6.81
N TYR A 28 -16.13 4.35 -5.67
CA TYR A 28 -15.60 5.40 -4.79
C TYR A 28 -14.07 5.46 -4.77
N ALA A 29 -13.41 5.05 -5.86
CA ALA A 29 -11.94 4.93 -5.92
C ALA A 29 -11.22 6.21 -5.45
N ASP A 30 -11.60 7.37 -6.00
CA ASP A 30 -10.95 8.64 -5.67
C ASP A 30 -11.18 9.03 -4.22
N SER A 31 -12.42 8.92 -3.72
CA SER A 31 -12.76 9.21 -2.31
C SER A 31 -11.97 8.35 -1.32
N ILE A 32 -11.83 7.05 -1.59
CA ILE A 32 -11.04 6.14 -0.75
C ILE A 32 -9.56 6.53 -0.80
N LEU A 33 -9.02 6.77 -1.99
CA LEU A 33 -7.61 7.12 -2.13
C LEU A 33 -7.32 8.47 -1.46
N ASP A 34 -8.15 9.48 -1.68
CA ASP A 34 -7.99 10.81 -1.08
C ASP A 34 -8.08 10.75 0.43
N SER A 35 -9.06 10.02 1.00
CA SER A 35 -9.16 9.84 2.45
C SER A 35 -7.97 9.10 3.04
N ALA A 36 -7.44 8.06 2.38
CA ALA A 36 -6.23 7.38 2.84
C ALA A 36 -5.00 8.30 2.76
N MET A 37 -4.83 9.01 1.65
CA MET A 37 -3.69 9.90 1.44
C MET A 37 -3.73 11.10 2.38
N ALA A 38 -4.91 11.62 2.72
CA ALA A 38 -5.06 12.68 3.70
C ALA A 38 -4.42 12.28 5.04
N VAL A 39 -4.70 11.06 5.53
CA VAL A 39 -4.09 10.53 6.76
C VAL A 39 -2.60 10.27 6.59
N ILE A 40 -2.19 9.55 5.53
CA ILE A 40 -0.79 9.16 5.36
C ILE A 40 0.13 10.39 5.20
N SER A 41 -0.37 11.46 4.57
CA SER A 41 0.42 12.66 4.31
C SER A 41 0.72 13.52 5.55
N THR A 42 0.08 13.28 6.69
CA THR A 42 0.30 14.09 7.90
C THR A 42 1.63 13.77 8.60
N VAL A 43 2.24 12.62 8.30
CA VAL A 43 3.45 12.15 8.98
C VAL A 43 4.67 12.02 8.04
N PRO A 44 5.90 12.24 8.56
CA PRO A 44 7.11 12.24 7.73
C PRO A 44 7.33 10.94 6.94
N THR A 45 7.12 9.77 7.55
CA THR A 45 7.33 8.49 6.87
C THR A 45 6.31 8.30 5.74
N GLY A 46 5.06 8.70 5.96
CA GLY A 46 4.03 8.66 4.92
C GLY A 46 4.33 9.60 3.75
N GLN A 47 4.80 10.82 4.02
CA GLN A 47 5.24 11.76 2.99
C GLN A 47 6.40 11.22 2.14
N LEU A 48 7.34 10.49 2.75
CA LEU A 48 8.45 9.85 2.04
C LEU A 48 7.95 8.77 1.07
N LEU A 49 7.01 7.92 1.50
CA LEU A 49 6.42 6.88 0.66
C LEU A 49 5.64 7.47 -0.52
N ILE A 50 4.83 8.50 -0.27
CA ILE A 50 4.10 9.23 -1.32
C ILE A 50 5.09 9.83 -2.33
N LYS A 51 6.19 10.42 -1.85
CA LYS A 51 7.24 10.98 -2.70
C LYS A 51 7.95 9.91 -3.53
N ALA A 52 8.22 8.74 -2.96
CA ALA A 52 8.81 7.61 -3.68
C ALA A 52 7.91 7.14 -4.83
N CYS A 53 6.62 6.89 -4.57
CA CYS A 53 5.66 6.51 -5.60
C CYS A 53 5.55 7.57 -6.70
N ARG A 54 5.45 8.86 -6.34
CA ARG A 54 5.39 9.97 -7.31
C ARG A 54 6.66 10.05 -8.17
N LYS A 55 7.84 9.98 -7.56
CA LYS A 55 9.12 10.01 -8.29
C LYS A 55 9.32 8.79 -9.19
N GLY A 56 8.87 7.62 -8.74
CA GLY A 56 8.94 6.38 -9.50
C GLY A 56 7.87 6.26 -10.60
N GLY A 57 6.95 7.22 -10.70
CA GLY A 57 5.82 7.15 -11.62
C GLY A 57 4.89 5.97 -11.35
N ILE A 58 4.73 5.59 -10.08
CA ILE A 58 3.92 4.44 -9.65
C ILE A 58 2.47 4.90 -9.40
N PRO A 59 1.50 4.55 -10.27
CA PRO A 59 0.10 4.82 -10.01
C PRO A 59 -0.42 3.93 -8.87
N ILE A 60 -1.44 4.44 -8.17
CA ILE A 60 -2.18 3.73 -7.14
C ILE A 60 -3.61 3.57 -7.65
N HIS A 61 -4.11 2.34 -7.69
CA HIS A 61 -5.44 2.02 -8.17
C HIS A 61 -6.28 1.33 -7.10
N ILE A 62 -7.46 1.88 -6.84
CA ILE A 62 -8.47 1.25 -6.00
C ILE A 62 -9.37 0.40 -6.88
N ILE A 63 -9.44 -0.89 -6.57
CA ILE A 63 -10.24 -1.85 -7.32
C ILE A 63 -11.26 -2.53 -6.40
N LYS A 64 -12.41 -2.91 -6.96
CA LYS A 64 -13.45 -3.62 -6.21
C LYS A 64 -12.99 -5.04 -5.90
N GLY A 65 -12.94 -5.39 -4.62
CA GLY A 65 -12.54 -6.73 -4.17
C GLY A 65 -12.58 -6.87 -2.65
N THR A 66 -12.24 -8.07 -2.16
CA THR A 66 -12.10 -8.35 -0.71
C THR A 66 -10.70 -8.87 -0.37
N GLY A 67 -9.73 -8.66 -1.26
CA GLY A 67 -8.35 -9.10 -1.10
C GLY A 67 -7.45 -8.06 -0.44
N ILE A 68 -6.16 -8.31 -0.56
CA ILE A 68 -5.10 -7.47 0.02
C ILE A 68 -4.66 -6.36 -0.94
N ALA A 69 -4.00 -5.34 -0.39
CA ALA A 69 -3.19 -4.43 -1.20
C ALA A 69 -1.84 -5.08 -1.54
N GLY A 70 -1.25 -4.62 -2.63
CA GLY A 70 0.11 -4.98 -2.96
C GLY A 70 0.62 -4.19 -4.16
N PHE A 71 1.94 -4.18 -4.30
CA PHE A 71 2.59 -3.69 -5.49
C PHE A 71 2.72 -4.80 -6.54
N SER A 72 2.39 -4.50 -7.80
CA SER A 72 2.67 -5.36 -8.94
C SER A 72 3.96 -4.87 -9.63
N PRO A 73 5.09 -5.61 -9.53
CA PRO A 73 6.32 -5.23 -10.21
C PRO A 73 6.19 -5.16 -11.73
N GLN A 74 5.42 -6.09 -12.32
CA GLN A 74 5.25 -6.19 -13.77
C GLN A 74 4.44 -5.02 -14.33
N ALA A 75 3.34 -4.65 -13.64
CA ALA A 75 2.51 -3.51 -14.05
C ALA A 75 3.07 -2.17 -13.55
N ARG A 76 4.00 -2.20 -12.58
CA ARG A 76 4.51 -1.05 -11.83
C ARG A 76 3.41 -0.22 -11.20
N VAL A 77 2.43 -0.90 -10.59
CA VAL A 77 1.22 -0.29 -10.02
C VAL A 77 1.01 -0.80 -8.60
N VAL A 78 0.56 0.07 -7.70
CA VAL A 78 -0.01 -0.32 -6.41
C VAL A 78 -1.51 -0.55 -6.58
N TYR A 79 -2.00 -1.72 -6.18
CA TYR A 79 -3.43 -2.00 -6.13
C TYR A 79 -3.89 -2.09 -4.67
N LEU A 80 -5.03 -1.47 -4.38
CA LEU A 80 -5.75 -1.64 -3.12
C LEU A 80 -7.14 -2.19 -3.44
N GLN A 81 -7.43 -3.39 -2.95
CA GLN A 81 -8.74 -4.03 -3.10
C GLN A 81 -9.65 -3.58 -1.98
N VAL A 82 -10.82 -3.03 -2.32
CA VAL A 82 -11.78 -2.51 -1.34
C VAL A 82 -13.20 -3.03 -1.64
N PRO A 83 -13.99 -3.39 -0.61
CA PRO A 83 -15.37 -3.82 -0.82
C PRO A 83 -16.21 -2.72 -1.48
N GLY A 84 -16.92 -3.07 -2.55
CA GLY A 84 -17.63 -2.10 -3.42
C GLY A 84 -18.69 -1.20 -2.78
N LYS A 85 -19.03 -1.39 -1.50
CA LYS A 85 -19.97 -0.56 -0.73
C LYS A 85 -19.28 0.49 0.13
N LYS A 86 -17.96 0.43 0.27
CA LYS A 86 -17.18 1.29 1.16
C LYS A 86 -16.84 2.59 0.43
N GLU A 87 -17.06 3.73 1.06
CA GLU A 87 -16.91 5.03 0.39
C GLU A 87 -15.62 5.77 0.79
N THR A 88 -15.04 5.40 1.94
CA THR A 88 -13.84 5.99 2.52
C THR A 88 -12.88 4.90 3.01
N ALA A 89 -11.60 5.22 3.10
CA ALA A 89 -10.61 4.31 3.65
C ALA A 89 -10.83 4.12 5.16
N ASP A 90 -10.74 2.87 5.61
CA ASP A 90 -10.67 2.56 7.05
C ASP A 90 -9.20 2.36 7.48
N PRO A 91 -8.93 2.15 8.78
CA PRO A 91 -7.58 1.91 9.27
C PRO A 91 -6.84 0.78 8.56
N VAL A 92 -7.53 -0.31 8.19
CA VAL A 92 -6.88 -1.44 7.53
C VAL A 92 -6.47 -1.07 6.11
N ASP A 93 -7.33 -0.39 5.37
CA ASP A 93 -7.01 0.11 4.02
C ASP A 93 -5.78 1.02 4.02
N ILE A 94 -5.72 1.94 4.99
CA ILE A 94 -4.62 2.90 5.16
C ILE A 94 -3.31 2.15 5.38
N LEU A 95 -3.30 1.19 6.31
CA LEU A 95 -2.10 0.42 6.64
C LEU A 95 -1.66 -0.49 5.49
N MET A 96 -2.61 -1.13 4.80
CA MET A 96 -2.29 -1.92 3.62
C MET A 96 -1.73 -1.06 2.48
N LEU A 97 -2.24 0.16 2.31
CA LEU A 97 -1.70 1.10 1.32
C LEU A 97 -0.27 1.53 1.67
N VAL A 98 0.01 1.82 2.94
CA VAL A 98 1.37 2.12 3.43
C VAL A 98 2.32 0.97 3.10
N LYS A 99 1.94 -0.27 3.43
CA LYS A 99 2.72 -1.47 3.10
C LYS A 99 2.99 -1.58 1.60
N ALA A 100 1.97 -1.43 0.76
CA ALA A 100 2.11 -1.55 -0.69
C ALA A 100 2.95 -0.42 -1.31
N MET A 101 2.88 0.81 -0.79
CA MET A 101 3.78 1.89 -1.21
C MET A 101 5.23 1.60 -0.83
N ARG A 102 5.47 0.96 0.33
CA ARG A 102 6.82 0.54 0.70
C ARG A 102 7.34 -0.59 -0.20
N GLU A 103 6.50 -1.54 -0.57
CA GLU A 103 6.87 -2.57 -1.57
C GLU A 103 7.27 -1.95 -2.91
N ALA A 104 6.55 -0.92 -3.35
CA ALA A 104 6.90 -0.18 -4.56
C ALA A 104 8.25 0.54 -4.41
N ASP A 105 8.50 1.20 -3.28
CA ASP A 105 9.76 1.88 -2.99
C ASP A 105 10.94 0.91 -2.94
N GLN A 106 10.78 -0.27 -2.31
CA GLN A 106 11.77 -1.35 -2.32
C GLN A 106 12.16 -1.76 -3.75
N GLU A 107 11.17 -1.90 -4.65
CA GLU A 107 11.45 -2.22 -6.05
C GLU A 107 12.24 -1.10 -6.74
N LEU A 108 11.88 0.17 -6.48
CA LEU A 108 12.55 1.33 -7.06
C LEU A 108 14.01 1.46 -6.63
N ILE A 109 14.36 1.01 -5.42
CA ILE A 109 15.74 0.98 -4.91
C ILE A 109 16.50 -0.30 -5.26
N GLY A 110 15.92 -1.19 -6.08
CA GLY A 110 16.58 -2.39 -6.59
C GLY A 110 16.45 -3.64 -5.72
N LEU A 111 15.62 -3.62 -4.66
CA LEU A 111 15.28 -4.83 -3.90
C LEU A 111 14.18 -5.61 -4.64
N THR A 112 14.53 -6.15 -5.80
CA THR A 112 13.59 -6.82 -6.72
C THR A 112 13.24 -8.24 -6.27
N THR A 113 12.01 -8.67 -6.55
CA THR A 113 11.56 -10.04 -6.23
C THR A 113 12.24 -11.09 -7.15
N PRO A 114 12.94 -12.10 -6.60
CA PRO A 114 13.54 -13.17 -7.39
C PRO A 114 12.49 -14.05 -8.08
N ASP A 115 12.92 -14.87 -9.04
CA ASP A 115 12.06 -15.87 -9.67
C ASP A 115 11.99 -17.13 -8.79
N PRO A 116 10.81 -17.51 -8.24
CA PRO A 116 10.68 -18.68 -7.38
C PRO A 116 10.93 -20.01 -8.10
N LEU A 117 10.85 -20.04 -9.44
CA LEU A 117 11.11 -21.24 -10.23
C LEU A 117 12.61 -21.48 -10.47
N LYS A 118 13.45 -20.48 -10.23
CA LYS A 118 14.91 -20.56 -10.40
C LYS A 118 15.64 -20.84 -9.10
N ASP A 119 15.25 -20.16 -8.02
CA ASP A 119 15.89 -20.30 -6.71
C ASP A 119 14.86 -19.99 -5.61
N LEU A 120 14.21 -21.05 -5.14
CA LEU A 120 13.15 -20.95 -4.13
C LEU A 120 13.68 -20.43 -2.79
N MET A 121 14.91 -20.80 -2.40
CA MET A 121 15.50 -20.37 -1.13
C MET A 121 15.80 -18.88 -1.16
N ARG A 122 16.43 -18.40 -2.24
CA ARG A 122 16.67 -16.97 -2.42
C ARG A 122 15.36 -16.18 -2.50
N TYR A 123 14.35 -16.71 -3.21
CA TYR A 123 13.03 -16.10 -3.25
C TYR A 123 12.45 -15.95 -1.84
N ALA A 124 12.42 -17.02 -1.06
CA ALA A 124 11.89 -17.01 0.30
C ALA A 124 12.64 -16.01 1.19
N THR A 125 13.98 -16.02 1.19
CA THR A 125 14.79 -15.08 1.97
C THR A 125 14.48 -13.62 1.60
N VAL A 126 14.50 -13.27 0.31
CA VAL A 126 14.23 -11.90 -0.13
C VAL A 126 12.80 -11.48 0.20
N MET A 127 11.82 -12.37 0.02
CA MET A 127 10.42 -12.05 0.33
C MET A 127 10.18 -11.86 1.82
N HIS A 128 10.81 -12.64 2.70
CA HIS A 128 10.74 -12.40 4.14
C HIS A 128 11.34 -11.05 4.52
N THR A 129 12.52 -10.71 3.99
CA THR A 129 13.14 -9.40 4.21
C THR A 129 12.25 -8.26 3.72
N LYS A 130 11.71 -8.36 2.50
CA LYS A 130 10.79 -7.35 1.93
C LYS A 130 9.54 -7.18 2.78
N ASN A 131 8.91 -8.28 3.19
CA ASN A 131 7.69 -8.25 3.98
C ASN A 131 7.92 -7.65 5.36
N LEU A 132 8.98 -8.07 6.07
CA LEU A 132 9.32 -7.53 7.38
C LEU A 132 9.60 -6.02 7.32
N ASP A 133 10.41 -5.58 6.36
CA ASP A 133 10.68 -4.14 6.17
C ASP A 133 9.41 -3.34 5.86
N ALA A 134 8.51 -3.87 5.03
CA ALA A 134 7.23 -3.21 4.73
C ALA A 134 6.30 -3.12 5.97
N ILE A 135 6.30 -4.15 6.82
CA ILE A 135 5.59 -4.13 8.10
C ILE A 135 6.22 -3.11 9.06
N ILE A 136 7.55 -3.05 9.17
CA ILE A 136 8.25 -2.07 10.00
C ILE A 136 7.91 -0.64 9.58
N TYR A 137 7.85 -0.35 8.27
CA TYR A 137 7.43 0.96 7.78
C TYR A 137 5.96 1.27 8.14
N THR A 138 5.10 0.26 8.11
CA THR A 138 3.71 0.38 8.56
C THR A 138 3.65 0.72 10.06
N CYS A 139 4.42 0.00 10.88
CA CYS A 139 4.58 0.28 12.32
C CYS A 139 5.12 1.69 12.59
N LYS A 140 6.08 2.16 11.78
CA LYS A 140 6.64 3.51 11.89
C LYS A 140 5.61 4.59 11.60
N VAL A 141 4.81 4.44 10.55
CA VAL A 141 3.69 5.36 10.24
C VAL A 141 2.68 5.40 11.39
N VAL A 142 2.32 4.25 11.96
CA VAL A 142 1.40 4.21 13.12
C VAL A 142 2.00 4.88 14.35
N LYS A 143 3.28 4.66 14.66
CA LYS A 143 3.97 5.33 15.77
C LYS A 143 3.97 6.85 15.60
N GLU A 144 4.14 7.34 14.36
CA GLU A 144 4.10 8.77 14.06
C GLU A 144 2.67 9.33 14.19
N LEU A 145 1.64 8.64 13.68
CA LEU A 145 0.23 9.07 13.73
C LEU A 145 -0.40 8.99 15.13
N THR A 146 0.04 8.04 15.95
CA THR A 146 -0.49 7.89 17.32
C THR A 146 0.11 8.90 18.29
N LYS A 147 1.32 9.44 18.01
CA LYS A 147 1.90 10.54 18.78
C LYS A 147 1.14 11.86 18.62
N THR A 148 0.45 12.07 17.51
CA THR A 148 -0.38 13.26 17.30
C THR A 148 -1.79 13.12 17.90
N SER A 149 -2.12 11.95 18.46
CA SER A 149 -3.46 11.59 18.99
C SER A 149 -4.60 11.66 17.96
N GLU A 150 -4.28 11.74 16.66
CA GLU A 150 -5.28 11.97 15.62
C GLU A 150 -5.98 10.69 15.16
N TYR A 151 -5.35 9.52 15.31
CA TYR A 151 -5.84 8.26 14.73
C TYR A 151 -5.58 7.01 15.61
N PRO A 152 -6.12 6.95 16.85
CA PRO A 152 -5.94 5.79 17.73
C PRO A 152 -6.43 4.45 17.13
N GLU A 153 -7.42 4.49 16.25
CA GLU A 153 -8.00 3.33 15.56
C GLU A 153 -7.02 2.59 14.62
N LEU A 154 -5.89 3.19 14.29
CA LEU A 154 -4.82 2.52 13.53
C LEU A 154 -4.16 1.39 14.32
N LEU A 155 -4.20 1.44 15.66
CA LEU A 155 -3.72 0.34 16.51
C LEU A 155 -4.61 -0.90 16.38
N ASP A 156 -5.92 -0.71 16.28
CA ASP A 156 -6.86 -1.79 15.99
C ASP A 156 -6.62 -2.35 14.58
N GLY A 157 -6.30 -1.47 13.62
CA GLY A 157 -5.89 -1.85 12.26
C GLY A 157 -4.65 -2.76 12.25
N LEU A 158 -3.59 -2.41 13.01
CA LEU A 158 -2.41 -3.27 13.15
C LEU A 158 -2.74 -4.63 13.74
N THR A 159 -3.61 -4.66 14.75
CA THR A 159 -4.04 -5.91 15.39
C THR A 159 -4.80 -6.80 14.41
N LYS A 160 -5.71 -6.22 13.61
CA LYS A 160 -6.45 -6.95 12.56
C LYS A 160 -5.54 -7.51 11.46
N LEU A 161 -4.42 -6.84 11.18
CA LEU A 161 -3.41 -7.29 10.23
C LEU A 161 -2.41 -8.30 10.82
N GLY A 162 -2.47 -8.60 12.11
CA GLY A 162 -1.52 -9.49 12.81
C GLY A 162 -0.19 -8.81 13.18
N TYR A 163 -0.04 -7.50 12.96
CA TYR A 163 1.24 -6.80 13.16
C TYR A 163 1.51 -6.37 14.61
N GLY A 164 0.66 -6.78 15.56
CA GLY A 164 0.74 -6.34 16.96
C GLY A 164 2.04 -6.74 17.66
N LYS A 165 2.55 -7.96 17.41
CA LYS A 165 3.83 -8.42 17.96
C LYS A 165 5.01 -7.62 17.41
N VAL A 166 5.08 -7.47 16.09
CA VAL A 166 6.12 -6.69 15.40
C VAL A 166 6.09 -5.23 15.86
N TYR A 167 4.90 -4.63 15.99
CA TYR A 167 4.75 -3.26 16.49
C TYR A 167 5.27 -3.12 17.93
N SER A 168 4.93 -4.07 18.79
CA SER A 168 5.40 -4.07 20.20
C SER A 168 6.92 -4.22 20.30
N ALA A 169 7.53 -5.07 19.47
CA ALA A 169 8.98 -5.21 19.38
C ALA A 169 9.63 -3.92 18.84
N TYR A 170 9.08 -3.34 17.77
CA TYR A 170 9.53 -2.09 17.18
C TYR A 170 9.50 -0.92 18.18
N LEU A 171 8.48 -0.83 19.05
CA LEU A 171 8.41 0.22 20.07
C LEU A 171 9.49 0.10 21.16
N LYS A 172 10.05 -1.09 21.36
CA LYS A 172 11.12 -1.36 22.33
C LYS A 172 12.52 -1.23 21.74
N ASP A 173 12.64 -0.72 20.51
CA ASP A 173 13.89 -0.63 19.76
C ASP A 173 14.62 -2.00 19.68
N ALA A 174 13.83 -3.06 19.49
CA ALA A 174 14.32 -4.43 19.36
C ALA A 174 15.32 -4.59 18.21
N SER A 175 16.25 -5.52 18.36
CA SER A 175 17.23 -5.91 17.34
C SER A 175 16.56 -6.52 16.11
N GLU A 176 17.31 -6.63 15.00
CA GLU A 176 16.81 -7.26 13.77
C GLU A 176 16.37 -8.72 13.99
N GLU A 177 17.07 -9.46 14.84
CA GLU A 177 16.74 -10.84 15.21
C GLU A 177 15.41 -10.89 15.98
N GLU A 178 15.25 -10.04 17.00
CA GLU A 178 14.01 -9.98 17.78
C GLU A 178 12.80 -9.52 16.94
N LEU A 179 13.01 -8.62 15.97
CA LEU A 179 11.98 -8.23 15.01
C LEU A 179 11.59 -9.37 14.07
N PHE A 180 12.57 -10.16 13.64
CA PHE A 180 12.33 -11.35 12.83
C PHE A 180 11.55 -12.40 13.62
N ASP A 181 11.91 -12.67 14.87
CA ASP A 181 11.19 -13.60 15.73
C ASP A 181 9.74 -13.15 15.94
N ALA A 182 9.52 -11.87 16.24
CA ALA A 182 8.18 -11.31 16.38
C ALA A 182 7.34 -11.43 15.10
N TYR A 183 7.97 -11.42 13.93
CA TYR A 183 7.33 -11.60 12.62
C TYR A 183 7.07 -13.08 12.30
N ALA A 184 7.98 -13.98 12.66
CA ALA A 184 7.82 -15.41 12.44
C ALA A 184 6.68 -16.02 13.27
N GLU A 185 6.36 -15.40 14.41
CA GLU A 185 5.27 -15.82 15.29
C GLU A 185 3.94 -15.04 15.11
N ALA A 186 3.86 -14.14 14.13
CA ALA A 186 2.69 -13.31 13.84
C ALA A 186 1.70 -14.01 12.89
#